data_AF-A0A1G1H1W5-F1
#
_entry.id   AF-A0A1G1H1W5-F1
#
_cell.length_a   1.000
_cell.length_b   1.000
_cell.length_c   1.000
_cell.angle_alpha   90.00
_cell.angle_beta   90.00
_cell.angle_gamma   90.00
#
_symmetry.space_group_name_H-M   'P 1'
#
loop_
_entity.id
_entity.type
_entity.pdbx_description
1 polymer ?
#
loop_
_entity_poly.entity_id
_entity_poly.type
_entity_poly.pdbx_seq_one_letter_code
_entity_poly.pdbx_strand_id
1 'polypeptide(L)'
;MGQEIGVDLERIRLDVEVAKLSERYFAPSEHTTIMQATQEQRPARFFRYWVSKEAVLKAQGVGLQALSQCVVLLGADGDGAEILVPAGSRIQNNWTVRLLSCGEGWEGAVAAQGKDWVAQCGAAL
;
A
#
# COMPACT_ATOMS: atom_id res chain seq x y z
N MET A 1 9.74 19.46 14.82
CA MET A 1 8.36 19.10 14.41
C MET A 1 8.37 17.63 14.05
N GLY A 2 7.33 16.88 14.43
CA GLY A 2 7.20 15.47 14.07
C GLY A 2 6.69 15.32 12.63
N GLN A 3 7.02 14.20 12.00
CA GLN A 3 6.49 13.81 10.69
C GLN A 3 5.36 12.81 10.93
N GLU A 4 4.24 12.98 10.24
CA GLU A 4 3.15 12.01 10.27
C GLU A 4 3.60 10.72 9.56
N ILE A 5 3.40 9.59 10.24
CA ILE A 5 3.80 8.27 9.77
C ILE A 5 2.62 7.33 9.95
N GLY A 6 2.35 6.52 8.93
CA GLY A 6 1.39 5.43 9.00
C GLY A 6 2.06 4.10 8.68
N VAL A 7 1.61 3.05 9.36
CA VAL A 7 2.13 1.69 9.19
C VAL A 7 0.97 0.71 9.09
N ASP A 8 1.10 -0.25 8.18
CA ASP A 8 0.18 -1.36 8.08
C ASP A 8 0.93 -2.68 7.85
N LEU A 9 0.39 -3.77 8.38
CA LEU A 9 0.95 -5.11 8.32
C LEU A 9 -0.21 -6.10 8.21
N GLU A 10 -0.21 -6.91 7.16
CA GLU A 10 -1.28 -7.86 6.89
C GLU A 10 -0.74 -9.24 6.55
N ARG A 11 -1.41 -10.27 7.09
CA ARG A 11 -1.13 -11.66 6.72
C ARG A 11 -1.81 -11.95 5.38
N ILE A 12 -1.04 -12.48 4.44
CA ILE A 12 -1.55 -12.91 3.14
C ILE A 12 -2.52 -14.07 3.36
N ARG A 13 -3.77 -13.83 2.97
CA ARG A 13 -4.87 -14.79 3.05
C ARG A 13 -5.26 -15.24 1.64
N LEU A 14 -5.41 -16.54 1.45
CA LEU A 14 -5.73 -17.14 0.15
C LEU A 14 -7.25 -17.20 -0.13
N ASP A 15 -8.07 -17.04 0.90
CA ASP A 15 -9.54 -17.07 0.86
C ASP A 15 -10.17 -15.69 0.58
N VAL A 16 -9.37 -14.74 0.10
CA VAL A 16 -9.82 -13.37 -0.22
C VAL A 16 -10.40 -13.31 -1.63
N GLU A 17 -11.55 -12.64 -1.79
CA GLU A 17 -12.15 -12.32 -3.11
C GLU A 17 -11.34 -11.22 -3.85
N VAL A 18 -10.08 -11.51 -4.19
CA VAL A 18 -9.10 -10.52 -4.70
C VAL A 18 -9.64 -9.71 -5.88
N ALA A 19 -10.23 -10.36 -6.88
CA ALA A 19 -10.76 -9.69 -8.07
C ALA A 19 -11.83 -8.65 -7.72
N LYS A 20 -12.83 -9.07 -6.94
CA LYS A 20 -13.96 -8.23 -6.52
C LYS A 20 -13.54 -7.07 -5.62
N LEU A 21 -12.64 -7.32 -4.66
CA LEU A 21 -12.19 -6.28 -3.73
C LEU A 21 -11.29 -5.26 -4.43
N SER A 22 -10.36 -5.71 -5.28
CA SER A 22 -9.51 -4.78 -6.03
C SER A 22 -10.31 -3.96 -7.04
N GLU A 23 -11.30 -4.56 -7.72
CA GLU A 23 -12.18 -3.82 -8.64
C GLU A 23 -12.99 -2.74 -7.91
N ARG A 24 -13.48 -3.05 -6.70
CA ARG A 24 -14.34 -2.14 -5.93
C ARG A 24 -13.57 -0.98 -5.30
N TYR A 25 -12.36 -1.22 -4.80
CA TYR A 25 -11.68 -0.27 -3.91
C TYR A 25 -10.38 0.31 -4.48
N PHE A 26 -9.76 -0.34 -5.45
CA PHE A 26 -8.49 0.13 -6.02
C PHE A 26 -8.72 0.86 -7.35
N ALA A 27 -7.70 1.59 -7.78
CA ALA A 27 -7.72 2.23 -9.08
C ALA A 27 -7.73 1.16 -10.20
N PRO A 28 -8.31 1.46 -11.37
CA PRO A 28 -8.36 0.51 -12.49
C PRO A 28 -6.98 -0.02 -12.91
N SER A 29 -5.95 0.81 -12.84
CA SER A 29 -4.56 0.40 -13.13
C SER A 29 -4.05 -0.63 -12.13
N GLU A 30 -4.28 -0.41 -10.82
CA GLU A 30 -3.86 -1.32 -9.76
C GLU A 30 -4.59 -2.66 -9.85
N HIS A 31 -5.91 -2.62 -10.06
CA HIS A 31 -6.71 -3.83 -10.31
C HIS A 31 -6.17 -4.62 -11.51
N THR A 32 -5.89 -3.94 -12.63
CA THR A 32 -5.32 -4.56 -13.83
C THR A 32 -3.99 -5.23 -13.52
N THR A 33 -3.08 -4.54 -12.82
CA THR A 33 -1.77 -5.08 -12.43
C THR A 33 -1.89 -6.30 -11.50
N ILE A 34 -2.87 -6.31 -10.58
CA ILE A 34 -3.14 -7.48 -9.73
C ILE A 34 -3.64 -8.64 -10.60
N MET A 35 -4.61 -8.41 -11.50
CA MET A 35 -5.24 -9.47 -12.29
C MET A 35 -4.34 -10.07 -13.36
N GLN A 36 -3.33 -9.32 -13.83
CA GLN A 36 -2.29 -9.81 -14.74
C GLN A 36 -1.32 -10.80 -14.08
N ALA A 37 -1.27 -10.85 -12.75
CA ALA A 37 -0.45 -11.84 -12.05
C ALA A 37 -1.06 -13.24 -12.12
N THR A 38 -0.21 -14.25 -11.92
CA THR A 38 -0.63 -15.64 -11.74
C THR A 38 -1.60 -15.77 -10.57
N GLN A 39 -2.45 -16.79 -10.59
CA GLN A 39 -3.49 -16.97 -9.57
C GLN A 39 -2.90 -17.04 -8.15
N GLU A 40 -1.73 -17.66 -8.03
CA GLU A 40 -0.98 -17.85 -6.79
C GLU A 40 -0.38 -16.54 -6.27
N GLN A 41 -0.02 -15.61 -7.16
CA GLN A 41 0.61 -14.33 -6.80
C GLN A 41 -0.40 -13.21 -6.54
N ARG A 42 -1.65 -13.36 -7.01
CA ARG A 42 -2.70 -12.35 -6.84
C ARG A 42 -2.93 -11.93 -5.38
N PRO A 43 -3.04 -12.85 -4.39
CA PRO A 43 -3.21 -12.46 -3.00
C PRO A 43 -2.06 -11.60 -2.48
N ALA A 44 -0.81 -12.00 -2.71
CA ALA A 44 0.36 -11.23 -2.28
C ALA A 44 0.36 -9.82 -2.88
N ARG A 45 0.10 -9.70 -4.20
CA ARG A 45 0.00 -8.39 -4.85
C ARG A 45 -1.16 -7.55 -4.31
N PHE A 46 -2.33 -8.15 -4.08
CA PHE A 46 -3.47 -7.47 -3.48
C PHE A 46 -3.11 -6.88 -2.12
N PHE A 47 -2.52 -7.70 -1.24
CA PHE A 47 -2.12 -7.25 0.09
C PHE A 47 -1.03 -6.18 0.04
N ARG A 48 -0.11 -6.24 -0.93
CA ARG A 48 0.90 -5.20 -1.15
C ARG A 48 0.29 -3.82 -1.45
N TYR A 49 -0.72 -3.78 -2.32
CA TYR A 49 -1.48 -2.55 -2.59
C TYR A 49 -2.31 -2.12 -1.38
N TRP A 50 -2.94 -3.07 -0.70
CA TRP A 50 -3.73 -2.82 0.50
C TRP A 50 -2.91 -2.13 1.59
N VAL A 51 -1.80 -2.73 2.02
CA VAL A 51 -0.96 -2.17 3.10
C VAL A 51 -0.38 -0.82 2.71
N SER A 52 -0.04 -0.62 1.43
CA SER A 52 0.45 0.67 0.93
C SER A 52 -0.59 1.77 1.06
N LYS A 53 -1.85 1.49 0.68
CA LYS A 53 -2.95 2.45 0.84
C LYS A 53 -3.27 2.68 2.31
N GLU A 54 -3.45 1.62 3.10
CA GLU A 54 -3.77 1.72 4.52
C GLU A 54 -2.70 2.51 5.30
N ALA A 55 -1.42 2.32 4.99
CA ALA A 55 -0.35 3.11 5.60
C ALA A 55 -0.53 4.62 5.34
N VAL A 56 -0.85 5.02 4.10
CA VAL A 56 -1.12 6.44 3.76
C VAL A 56 -2.38 6.98 4.46
N LEU A 57 -3.43 6.15 4.54
CA LEU A 57 -4.69 6.50 5.18
C LEU A 57 -4.51 6.68 6.69
N LYS A 58 -3.75 5.80 7.34
CA LYS A 58 -3.42 5.85 8.77
C LYS A 58 -2.57 7.05 9.12
N ALA A 59 -1.59 7.39 8.27
CA ALA A 59 -0.76 8.58 8.45
C ALA A 59 -1.59 9.89 8.47
N GLN A 60 -2.81 9.87 7.95
CA GLN A 60 -3.68 11.05 7.86
C GLN A 60 -4.97 10.96 8.68
N GLY A 61 -5.26 9.80 9.28
CA GLY A 61 -6.49 9.57 10.02
C GLY A 61 -7.78 9.66 9.18
N VAL A 62 -7.73 9.41 7.87
CA VAL A 62 -8.88 9.62 6.95
C VAL A 62 -9.80 8.41 6.77
N GLY A 63 -9.44 7.25 7.33
CA GLY A 63 -10.23 6.01 7.33
C GLY A 63 -10.39 5.31 5.96
N LEU A 64 -10.85 4.06 6.00
CA LEU A 64 -10.96 3.13 4.84
C LEU A 64 -11.79 3.67 3.66
N GLN A 65 -12.75 4.57 3.92
CA GLN A 65 -13.54 5.23 2.87
C GLN A 65 -12.69 6.05 1.87
N ALA A 66 -11.42 6.31 2.17
CA ALA A 66 -10.50 7.05 1.33
C ALA A 66 -9.60 6.16 0.44
N LEU A 67 -9.77 4.83 0.44
CA LEU A 67 -8.93 3.89 -0.34
C LEU A 67 -8.86 4.21 -1.84
N SER A 68 -9.98 4.67 -2.41
CA SER A 68 -10.07 5.07 -3.83
C SER A 68 -9.55 6.48 -4.10
N GLN A 69 -9.18 7.24 -3.06
CA GLN A 69 -8.71 8.61 -3.18
C GLN A 69 -7.18 8.74 -3.23
N CYS A 70 -6.47 7.63 -3.40
CA CYS A 70 -5.05 7.57 -3.71
C CYS A 70 -4.77 6.41 -4.66
N VAL A 71 -3.73 6.56 -5.48
CA VAL A 71 -3.25 5.54 -6.43
C VAL A 71 -1.79 5.26 -6.11
N VAL A 72 -1.48 3.99 -5.91
CA VAL A 72 -0.14 3.49 -5.60
C VAL A 72 0.59 3.20 -6.89
N LEU A 73 1.71 3.88 -7.08
CA LEU A 73 2.65 3.67 -8.16
C LEU A 73 3.85 2.91 -7.59
N LEU A 74 3.81 1.57 -7.67
CA LEU A 74 4.91 0.73 -7.20
C LEU A 74 6.19 1.03 -8.00
N GLY A 75 7.31 1.15 -7.29
CA GLY A 75 8.64 1.29 -7.87
C GLY A 75 9.08 0.03 -8.61
N ALA A 76 9.98 0.19 -9.57
CA ALA A 76 10.51 -0.92 -10.37
C ALA A 76 11.37 -1.90 -9.55
N ASP A 77 11.97 -1.43 -8.46
CA ASP A 77 12.71 -2.22 -7.47
C ASP A 77 11.77 -3.03 -6.55
N GLY A 78 10.49 -2.65 -6.48
CA GLY A 78 9.49 -3.29 -5.64
C GLY A 78 9.58 -2.92 -4.16
N ASP A 79 10.51 -2.07 -3.74
CA ASP A 79 10.77 -1.74 -2.33
C ASP A 79 10.02 -0.50 -1.85
N GLY A 80 9.46 0.27 -2.77
CA GLY A 80 8.70 1.47 -2.44
C GLY A 80 7.60 1.79 -3.44
N ALA A 81 6.84 2.84 -3.13
CA ALA A 81 5.83 3.37 -4.01
C ALA A 81 5.70 4.89 -3.90
N GLU A 82 5.32 5.53 -4.99
CA GLU A 82 4.82 6.89 -4.98
C GLU A 82 3.30 6.88 -4.92
N ILE A 83 2.72 7.91 -4.29
CA ILE A 83 1.27 8.02 -4.16
C ILE A 83 0.78 9.19 -5.01
N LEU A 84 0.03 8.85 -6.06
CA LEU A 84 -0.73 9.83 -6.82
C LEU A 84 -2.06 10.08 -6.12
N VAL A 85 -2.38 11.34 -5.88
CA VAL A 85 -3.60 11.75 -5.21
C VAL A 85 -4.49 12.49 -6.22
N PRO A 86 -5.65 11.94 -6.59
CA PRO A 86 -6.57 12.62 -7.50
C PRO A 86 -7.06 13.97 -6.94
N ALA A 87 -7.38 14.90 -7.84
CA ALA A 87 -7.92 16.20 -7.46
C ALA A 87 -9.22 16.04 -6.65
N GLY A 88 -9.37 16.85 -5.58
CA GLY A 88 -10.53 16.79 -4.68
C GLY A 88 -10.48 15.66 -3.64
N SER A 89 -9.38 14.91 -3.58
CA SER A 89 -9.12 13.93 -2.52
C SER A 89 -8.98 14.61 -1.15
N ARG A 90 -9.36 13.88 -0.10
CA ARG A 90 -9.11 14.23 1.30
C ARG A 90 -7.67 13.94 1.73
N ILE A 91 -6.93 13.19 0.91
CA ILE A 91 -5.53 12.83 1.12
C ILE A 91 -4.67 14.01 0.66
N GLN A 92 -3.68 14.40 1.46
CA GLN A 92 -2.67 15.38 1.11
C GLN A 92 -1.70 14.81 0.07
N ASN A 93 -0.98 15.66 -0.66
CA ASN A 93 0.00 15.21 -1.65
C ASN A 93 1.34 14.79 -1.02
N ASN A 94 2.28 14.37 -1.88
CA ASN A 94 3.68 14.11 -1.52
C ASN A 94 3.88 12.94 -0.54
N TRP A 95 3.02 11.92 -0.58
CA TRP A 95 3.25 10.68 0.17
C TRP A 95 4.14 9.73 -0.64
N THR A 96 5.06 9.09 0.05
CA THR A 96 5.71 7.88 -0.45
C THR A 96 5.53 6.75 0.53
N VAL A 97 5.69 5.53 0.01
CA VAL A 97 5.63 4.29 0.77
C VAL A 97 6.96 3.55 0.65
N ARG A 98 7.33 2.89 1.74
CA ARG A 98 8.35 1.84 1.77
C ARG A 98 7.70 0.55 2.21
N LEU A 99 7.99 -0.51 1.47
CA LEU A 99 7.52 -1.85 1.77
C LEU A 99 8.49 -2.49 2.76
N LEU A 100 7.94 -3.22 3.72
CA LEU A 100 8.67 -3.85 4.80
C LEU A 100 8.90 -5.33 4.50
N SER A 101 10.12 -5.81 4.76
CA SER A 101 10.42 -7.24 4.75
C SER A 101 9.91 -7.88 6.03
N CYS A 102 8.67 -8.39 6.00
CA CYS A 102 7.97 -8.93 7.18
C CYS A 102 8.06 -10.46 7.30
N GLY A 103 8.86 -11.12 6.47
CA GLY A 103 8.91 -12.58 6.38
C GLY A 103 7.82 -13.18 5.48
N GLU A 104 7.87 -14.50 5.30
CA GLU A 104 6.97 -15.22 4.41
C GLU A 104 5.51 -15.12 4.86
N GLY A 105 4.60 -14.86 3.92
CA GLY A 105 3.16 -14.80 4.19
C GLY A 105 2.67 -13.47 4.76
N TRP A 106 3.52 -12.44 4.81
CA TRP A 106 3.17 -11.10 5.30
C TRP A 106 3.51 -10.02 4.27
N GLU A 107 2.65 -9.02 4.16
CA GLU A 107 2.96 -7.75 3.49
C GLU A 107 2.91 -6.64 4.54
N GLY A 108 3.84 -5.70 4.46
CA GLY A 108 3.85 -4.54 5.35
C GLY A 108 4.33 -3.30 4.64
N ALA A 109 3.87 -2.13 5.10
CA ALA A 109 4.22 -0.85 4.52
C ALA A 109 4.31 0.24 5.59
N VAL A 110 5.21 1.20 5.34
CA VAL A 110 5.30 2.47 6.04
C VAL A 110 5.05 3.58 5.04
N ALA A 111 4.25 4.58 5.41
CA ALA A 111 4.00 5.77 4.60
C ALA A 111 4.42 7.03 5.37
N ALA A 112 5.08 7.94 4.66
CA ALA A 112 5.46 9.24 5.20
C ALA A 112 5.57 10.27 4.06
N GLN A 113 5.47 11.56 4.38
CA GLN A 113 5.62 12.62 3.38
C GLN A 113 7.07 12.78 2.89
N GLY A 114 7.23 13.12 1.61
CA GLY A 114 8.53 13.29 0.96
C GLY A 114 9.27 11.97 0.73
N LYS A 115 10.55 12.09 0.35
CA LYS A 115 11.45 10.95 0.06
C LYS A 115 12.65 10.87 1.00
N ASP A 116 12.85 11.88 1.84
CA ASP A 116 14.01 12.03 2.73
C ASP A 116 13.81 11.27 4.05
N TRP A 117 13.45 9.98 3.93
CA TRP A 117 13.28 9.08 5.06
C TRP A 117 13.56 7.65 4.64
N VAL A 118 13.93 6.83 5.63
CA VAL A 118 14.19 5.40 5.45
C VAL A 118 13.39 4.62 6.48
N ALA A 119 12.87 3.47 6.08
CA ALA A 119 12.34 2.47 7.00
C ALA A 119 13.23 1.24 6.94
N GLN A 120 13.57 0.70 8.10
CA GLN A 120 14.33 -0.54 8.23
C GLN A 120 13.53 -1.48 9.12
N CYS A 121 13.31 -2.70 8.64
CA CYS A 121 12.80 -3.77 9.49
C CYS A 121 14.00 -4.41 10.18
N GLY A 122 14.03 -4.41 11.51
CA GLY A 122 15.08 -5.08 12.27
C GLY A 122 14.94 -6.60 12.15
N ALA A 123 16.05 -7.33 12.15
CA ALA A 123 16.00 -8.77 12.33
C ALA A 123 15.39 -9.09 13.70
N ALA A 124 14.42 -10.01 13.74
CA ALA A 124 14.01 -10.61 15.00
C ALA A 124 15.24 -11.30 15.62
N LEU A 125 15.59 -10.89 16.85
CA LEU A 125 16.66 -11.51 17.65
C LEU A 125 16.31 -12.96 18.01
#